data_AF-A0A7V4Y5J3-F1
#
_entry.id   AF-A0A7V4Y5J3-F1
#
_cell.length_a   1.000
_cell.length_b   1.000
_cell.length_c   1.000
_cell.angle_alpha   90.00
_cell.angle_beta   90.00
_cell.angle_gamma   90.00
#
_symmetry.space_group_name_H-M   'P 1'
#
loop_
_entity.id
_entity.type
_entity.pdbx_description
1 polymer ?
#
loop_
_entity_poly.entity_id
_entity_poly.type
_entity_poly.pdbx_seq_one_letter_code
_entity_poly.pdbx_strand_id
1 'polypeptide(L)' 'MRQVMVVALLVLLAVGLLVLPLVVAAQSHSDYCYDEWERCRERAYESDAGTIKTMLMLTICDIALGKCLLKVV' A
#
# COMPACT_ATOMS: atom_id res chain seq x y z
N MET A 1 -13.28 36.98 -18.17
CA MET A 1 -12.10 36.44 -17.45
C MET A 1 -12.43 35.96 -16.03
N ARG A 2 -13.10 36.76 -15.19
CA ARG A 2 -13.41 36.40 -13.79
C ARG A 2 -14.24 35.10 -13.63
N GLN A 3 -15.28 34.93 -14.45
CA GLN A 3 -16.12 33.71 -14.46
C GLN A 3 -15.33 32.44 -14.82
N VAL A 4 -14.40 32.55 -15.79
CA VAL A 4 -13.58 31.42 -16.25
C VAL A 4 -12.62 30.97 -15.15
N MET A 5 -12.03 31.92 -14.40
CA MET A 5 -11.19 31.59 -13.25
C MET A 5 -11.96 30.89 -12.13
N VAL A 6 -13.19 31.34 -11.84
CA VAL A 6 -14.03 30.72 -10.80
C VAL A 6 -14.38 29.27 -11.18
N VAL A 7 -14.77 29.04 -12.44
CA VAL A 7 -15.07 27.69 -12.94
C VAL A 7 -13.83 26.79 -12.89
N ALA A 8 -12.67 27.29 -13.32
CA ALA A 8 -11.42 26.52 -13.25
C ALA A 8 -11.05 26.14 -11.80
N LEU A 9 -11.24 27.04 -10.84
CA LEU A 9 -10.98 26.78 -9.42
C LEU A 9 -11.91 25.71 -8.86
N LEU A 10 -13.21 25.77 -9.23
CA LEU A 10 -14.21 24.78 -8.81
C LEU A 10 -13.91 23.39 -9.38
N VAL A 11 -13.45 23.30 -10.62
CA VAL A 11 -13.03 22.03 -11.22
C VAL A 11 -11.82 21.45 -10.50
N LEU A 12 -10.80 22.26 -10.19
CA LEU A 12 -9.63 21.80 -9.44
C LEU A 12 -10.00 21.35 -8.02
N LEU A 13 -10.90 22.07 -7.35
CA LEU A 13 -11.42 21.68 -6.04
C LEU A 13 -12.20 20.36 -6.10
N ALA A 14 -13.06 20.19 -7.11
CA ALA A 14 -13.83 18.96 -7.30
C ALA A 14 -12.93 17.75 -7.58
N VAL A 15 -11.91 17.91 -8.43
CA VAL A 15 -10.92 16.86 -8.70
C VAL A 15 -10.10 16.56 -7.45
N GLY A 16 -9.65 17.58 -6.72
CA GLY A 16 -8.94 17.40 -5.46
C GLY A 16 -9.76 16.60 -4.45
N LEU A 17 -11.01 16.98 -4.21
CA LEU A 17 -11.93 16.31 -3.28
C LEU A 17 -12.19 14.85 -3.64
N LEU A 18 -12.17 14.48 -4.93
CA LEU A 18 -12.40 13.11 -5.37
C LEU A 18 -11.13 12.26 -5.39
N VAL A 19 -9.98 12.84 -5.76
CA VAL A 19 -8.72 12.10 -5.95
C VAL A 19 -7.93 11.97 -4.66
N LEU A 20 -7.91 13.00 -3.80
CA LEU A 20 -7.15 12.96 -2.54
C LEU A 20 -7.55 11.79 -1.63
N PRO A 21 -8.85 11.50 -1.38
CA PRO A 21 -9.24 10.37 -0.54
C PRO A 21 -8.80 9.03 -1.12
N LEU A 22 -8.84 8.88 -2.45
CA LEU A 22 -8.40 7.66 -3.14
C LEU A 22 -6.89 7.44 -2.98
N VAL A 23 -6.09 8.51 -3.13
CA VAL A 23 -4.64 8.46 -2.94
C VAL A 23 -4.30 8.12 -1.49
N VAL A 24 -4.97 8.75 -0.52
CA VAL A 24 -4.75 8.49 0.91
C VAL A 24 -5.16 7.05 1.27
N ALA A 25 -6.28 6.57 0.76
CA ALA A 25 -6.71 5.18 0.97
C ALA A 25 -5.71 4.19 0.37
N ALA A 26 -5.26 4.42 -0.87
CA ALA A 26 -4.24 3.60 -1.53
C ALA A 26 -2.91 3.59 -0.76
N GLN A 27 -2.50 4.73 -0.22
CA GLN A 27 -1.30 4.83 0.62
C GLN A 27 -1.46 4.06 1.92
N SER A 28 -2.58 4.24 2.63
CA SER A 28 -2.85 3.50 3.88
C SER A 28 -2.87 1.98 3.69
N HIS A 29 -3.38 1.51 2.55
CA HIS A 29 -3.36 0.10 2.18
C HIS A 29 -1.95 -0.40 1.89
N SER A 30 -1.16 0.38 1.13
CA SER A 30 0.25 0.07 0.87
C SER A 30 1.06 -0.04 2.17
N ASP A 31 0.91 0.94 3.06
CA ASP A 31 1.63 0.96 4.35
C ASP A 31 1.30 -0.29 5.18
N TYR A 32 0.02 -0.65 5.26
CA TYR A 32 -0.42 -1.90 5.91
C TYR A 32 0.25 -3.15 5.31
N CYS A 33 0.36 -3.24 3.99
CA CYS A 33 0.99 -4.37 3.33
C CYS A 33 2.48 -4.50 3.66
N TYR A 34 3.20 -3.38 3.73
CA TYR A 34 4.61 -3.36 4.10
C TYR A 34 4.83 -3.72 5.58
N ASP A 35 3.98 -3.20 6.48
CA ASP A 35 4.01 -3.54 7.91
C ASP A 35 3.87 -5.05 8.15
N GLU A 36 2.89 -5.69 7.51
CA GLU A 36 2.68 -7.13 7.65
C GLU A 36 3.81 -7.97 7.02
N TRP A 37 4.39 -7.49 5.92
CA TRP A 37 5.56 -8.11 5.32
C TRP A 37 6.78 -8.06 6.24
N GLU A 38 7.03 -6.91 6.89
CA GLU A 38 8.14 -6.75 7.83
C GLU A 38 7.98 -7.66 9.05
N ARG A 39 6.78 -7.68 9.66
CA ARG A 39 6.46 -8.59 10.77
C ARG A 39 6.62 -10.06 10.38
N CYS A 40 6.23 -10.44 9.16
CA CYS A 40 6.39 -11.80 8.67
C CYS A 40 7.87 -12.20 8.59
N ARG A 41 8.72 -11.30 8.06
CA ARG A 41 10.16 -11.54 7.95
C ARG A 41 10.83 -11.64 9.31
N GLU A 42 10.49 -10.76 10.24
CA GLU A 42 10.99 -10.79 11.61
C GLU A 42 10.73 -12.17 12.25
N ARG A 43 9.48 -12.65 12.21
CA ARG A 43 9.11 -13.98 12.70
C ARG A 43 9.81 -15.12 11.98
N ALA A 44 10.05 -14.99 10.67
CA ALA A 44 10.76 -16.01 9.90
C ALA A 44 12.22 -16.17 10.36
N TYR A 45 12.88 -15.06 10.67
CA TYR A 45 14.24 -15.08 11.22
C TYR A 45 14.27 -15.58 12.67
N GLU A 46 13.26 -15.25 13.49
CA GLU A 46 13.14 -15.71 14.88
C GLU A 46 12.69 -17.17 15.02
N SER A 47 12.27 -17.82 13.92
CA SER A 47 11.63 -19.14 13.98
C SER A 47 12.57 -20.32 14.31
N ASP A 48 13.89 -20.11 14.40
CA ASP A 48 14.93 -21.13 14.61
C ASP A 48 14.77 -22.38 13.70
N ALA A 49 14.19 -22.18 12.51
CA ALA A 49 13.70 -23.25 11.66
C ALA A 49 14.78 -23.89 10.76
N GLY A 50 16.01 -23.37 10.82
CA GLY A 50 17.11 -23.72 9.91
C GLY A 50 16.99 -23.07 8.53
N THR A 51 18.11 -22.97 7.81
CA THR A 51 18.24 -22.12 6.61
C THR A 51 17.19 -22.37 5.53
N ILE A 52 16.90 -23.63 5.20
CA ILE A 52 15.95 -23.96 4.12
C ILE A 52 14.54 -23.51 4.48
N LYS A 53 14.11 -23.78 5.72
CA LYS A 53 12.75 -23.45 6.16
C LYS A 53 12.58 -21.94 6.36
N THR A 54 13.60 -21.24 6.85
CA THR A 54 13.63 -19.78 6.88
C THR A 54 13.51 -19.19 5.48
N MET A 55 14.25 -19.70 4.49
CA MET A 55 14.13 -19.24 3.10
C MET A 55 12.73 -19.44 2.51
N LEU A 56 12.09 -20.58 2.80
CA LEU A 56 10.70 -20.82 2.40
C LEU A 56 9.74 -19.83 3.07
N MET A 57 9.92 -19.54 4.36
CA MET A 57 9.10 -18.55 5.08
C MET A 57 9.26 -17.15 4.49
N LEU A 58 10.50 -16.73 4.20
CA LEU A 58 10.76 -15.43 3.56
C LEU A 58 10.08 -15.34 2.17
N THR A 59 10.17 -16.41 1.39
CA THR A 59 9.48 -16.48 0.08
C THR A 59 7.97 -16.33 0.23
N ILE A 60 7.37 -16.94 1.27
CA ILE A 60 5.94 -16.80 1.57
C ILE A 60 5.61 -15.34 1.94
N CYS A 61 6.46 -14.67 2.73
CA CYS A 61 6.27 -13.26 3.07
C CYS A 61 6.25 -12.39 1.79
N ASP A 62 7.17 -12.62 0.85
CA ASP A 62 7.24 -11.86 -0.41
C ASP A 62 6.00 -12.08 -1.30
N ILE A 63 5.52 -13.32 -1.39
CA ILE A 63 4.28 -13.63 -2.13
C ILE A 63 3.07 -12.96 -1.46
N ALA A 64 2.99 -12.96 -0.13
CA ALA A 64 1.91 -12.32 0.62
C ALA A 64 1.91 -10.80 0.41
N LEU A 65 3.08 -10.15 0.42
CA LEU A 65 3.24 -8.73 0.09
C LEU A 65 2.72 -8.44 -1.31
N GLY A 66 3.17 -9.21 -2.32
CA GLY A 66 2.71 -9.05 -3.69
C GLY A 66 1.20 -9.17 -3.81
N LYS A 67 0.59 -10.16 -3.16
CA LYS A 67 -0.87 -10.31 -3.13
C LYS A 67 -1.59 -9.17 -2.42
N CYS A 68 -1.01 -8.61 -1.36
CA CYS A 68 -1.59 -7.49 -0.63
C CYS A 68 -1.59 -6.22 -1.49
N LEU A 69 -0.45 -5.87 -2.09
CA LEU A 69 -0.30 -4.69 -2.95
C LEU A 69 -1.14 -4.79 -4.23
N LEU A 70 -1.25 -5.98 -4.81
CA LEU A 70 -2.03 -6.22 -6.03
C LEU A 70 -3.52 -6.43 -5.76
N LYS A 71 -3.95 -6.47 -4.49
CA LYS A 71 -5.37 -6.49 -4.16
C LYS A 71 -5.92 -5.10 -4.45
N VAL A 72 -6.33 -4.92 -5.71
CA VAL A 72 -7.08 -3.76 -6.18
C VAL A 72 -8.33 -3.66 -5.31
N VAL A 73 -8.42 -2.61 -4.51
CA VAL A 73 -9.65 -2.15 -3.85
C VAL A 73 -10.54 -1.51 -4.88
#